data_AF-A0A354HQJ1-F1
#
_entry.id   AF-A0A354HQJ1-F1
#
_cell.length_a   1.000
_cell.length_b   1.000
_cell.length_c   1.000
_cell.angle_alpha   90.00
_cell.angle_beta   90.00
_cell.angle_gamma   90.00
#
_symmetry.space_group_name_H-M   'P 1'
#
loop_
_entity.id
_entity.type
_entity.pdbx_description
1 polymer ?
#
loop_
_entity_poly.entity_id
_entity_poly.type
_entity_poly.pdbx_seq_one_letter_code
_entity_poly.pdbx_strand_id
1 'polypeptide(L)'
;CVNTELEAELGLDIKGYADLMDPALKGKIIFSDPTSSSAAWNNLSSIFAAFGNDSDKSWEVIEGLLENGMVVGPSSSTCFKGVQEGEYVVGLTYEDGASTLLKAGADNIKMVYPEEGASAYAFAVSIVKDAPNMDAAKAMIDYLQSAEGQSFRANYVGTVRFTNKDVVVKDSFLPSGEEIRWVARDIDWLIKNKESMLEKWTALYNKYNG
;
A
#
# COMPACT_ATOMS: atom_id res chain seq x y z
N CYS A 1 -5.48 1.10 5.94
CA CYS A 1 -5.54 0.90 7.40
C CYS A 1 -6.56 1.88 7.94
N VAL A 2 -7.50 1.42 8.77
CA VAL A 2 -8.58 2.24 9.33
C VAL A 2 -8.60 2.06 10.84
N ASN A 3 -8.71 3.14 11.59
CA ASN A 3 -8.93 3.08 13.04
C ASN A 3 -10.42 2.79 13.29
N THR A 4 -10.72 1.67 13.92
CA THR A 4 -12.10 1.17 14.08
C THR A 4 -12.93 1.97 15.07
N GLU A 5 -12.29 2.56 16.08
CA GLU A 5 -12.97 3.39 17.07
C GLU A 5 -13.36 4.73 16.46
N LEU A 6 -12.42 5.40 15.80
CA LEU A 6 -12.67 6.69 15.16
C LEU A 6 -13.63 6.57 13.97
N GLU A 7 -13.56 5.47 13.21
CA GLU A 7 -14.55 5.17 12.17
C GLU A 7 -15.98 5.09 12.76
N ALA A 8 -16.13 4.37 13.88
CA ALA A 8 -17.42 4.23 14.55
C ALA A 8 -17.93 5.56 15.14
N GLU A 9 -17.04 6.40 15.70
CA GLU A 9 -17.39 7.74 16.18
C GLU A 9 -17.92 8.65 15.07
N LEU A 10 -17.40 8.49 13.85
CA LEU A 10 -17.88 9.21 12.66
C LEU A 10 -19.14 8.60 12.05
N GLY A 11 -19.58 7.43 12.53
CA GLY A 11 -20.73 6.70 11.98
C GLY A 11 -20.51 6.20 10.55
N LEU A 12 -19.25 5.92 10.19
CA LEU A 12 -18.86 5.46 8.85
C LEU A 12 -18.66 3.94 8.82
N ASP A 13 -18.66 3.39 7.60
CA ASP A 13 -18.30 2.01 7.30
C ASP A 13 -17.40 2.02 6.05
N ILE A 14 -16.10 2.19 6.26
CA ILE A 14 -15.11 2.42 5.21
C ILE A 14 -14.72 1.09 4.58
N LYS A 15 -15.03 0.94 3.28
CA LYS A 15 -14.81 -0.27 2.48
C LYS A 15 -13.96 -0.01 1.24
N GLY A 16 -13.95 1.22 0.74
CA GLY A 16 -13.30 1.54 -0.53
C GLY A 16 -12.82 2.97 -0.64
N TYR A 17 -12.33 3.30 -1.83
CA TYR A 17 -11.87 4.64 -2.14
C TYR A 17 -13.01 5.65 -2.15
N ALA A 18 -14.23 5.24 -2.55
CA ALA A 18 -15.40 6.10 -2.56
C ALA A 18 -15.73 6.69 -1.18
N ASP A 19 -15.61 5.89 -0.11
CA ASP A 19 -15.93 6.32 1.27
C ASP A 19 -14.95 7.38 1.78
N LEU A 20 -13.74 7.45 1.20
CA LEU A 20 -12.71 8.39 1.62
C LEU A 20 -13.04 9.84 1.26
N MET A 21 -14.05 10.05 0.40
CA MET A 21 -14.55 11.37 0.02
C MET A 21 -15.56 11.92 1.03
N ASP A 22 -15.94 11.16 2.05
CA ASP A 22 -16.91 11.63 3.03
C ASP A 22 -16.38 12.88 3.77
N PRO A 23 -17.15 13.98 3.86
CA PRO A 23 -16.73 15.19 4.55
C PRO A 23 -16.37 14.98 6.04
N ALA A 24 -16.89 13.94 6.69
CA ALA A 24 -16.53 13.57 8.06
C ALA A 24 -15.06 13.16 8.19
N LEU A 25 -14.42 12.72 7.10
CA LEU A 25 -13.00 12.39 7.04
C LEU A 25 -12.08 13.58 6.74
N LYS A 26 -12.63 14.80 6.64
CA LYS A 26 -11.83 15.99 6.31
C LYS A 26 -10.65 16.17 7.27
N GLY A 27 -9.43 16.16 6.74
CA GLY A 27 -8.19 16.28 7.52
C GLY A 27 -7.83 15.05 8.36
N LYS A 28 -8.52 13.92 8.17
CA LYS A 28 -8.35 12.68 8.97
C LYS A 28 -7.76 11.52 8.18
N ILE A 29 -7.30 11.78 6.95
CA ILE A 29 -6.68 10.81 6.07
C ILE A 29 -5.21 11.15 5.94
N ILE A 30 -4.33 10.17 6.15
CA ILE A 30 -2.89 10.31 5.94
C ILE A 30 -2.41 9.44 4.78
N PHE A 31 -1.54 10.04 3.98
CA PHE A 31 -0.83 9.42 2.87
C PHE A 31 0.64 9.80 2.91
N SER A 32 1.56 9.00 2.37
CA SER A 32 2.96 9.42 2.24
C SER A 32 3.22 10.05 0.86
N ASP A 33 4.25 10.88 0.73
CA ASP A 33 4.57 11.54 -0.55
C ASP A 33 5.09 10.54 -1.62
N PRO A 34 4.40 10.36 -2.76
CA PRO A 34 4.82 9.45 -3.83
C PRO A 34 6.06 9.89 -4.60
N THR A 35 6.49 11.16 -4.48
CA THR A 35 7.75 11.64 -5.09
C THR A 35 8.98 11.10 -4.36
N SER A 36 8.85 10.77 -3.08
CA SER A 36 9.96 10.29 -2.22
C SER A 36 9.74 8.89 -1.64
N SER A 37 8.52 8.36 -1.64
CA SER A 37 8.15 7.05 -1.07
C SER A 37 7.65 6.07 -2.13
N SER A 38 8.35 4.93 -2.28
CA SER A 38 7.93 3.85 -3.19
C SER A 38 6.58 3.22 -2.78
N ALA A 39 6.28 3.19 -1.48
CA ALA A 39 5.00 2.73 -0.97
C ALA A 39 3.86 3.67 -1.35
N ALA A 40 4.08 4.99 -1.34
CA ALA A 40 3.08 5.94 -1.83
C ALA A 40 2.89 5.83 -3.34
N TRP A 41 3.99 5.71 -4.11
CA TRP A 41 3.88 5.43 -5.54
C TRP A 41 3.05 4.16 -5.81
N ASN A 42 3.22 3.12 -5.00
CA ASN A 42 2.42 1.90 -5.10
C ASN A 42 0.95 2.07 -4.75
N ASN A 43 0.61 2.97 -3.82
CA ASN A 43 -0.78 3.30 -3.52
C ASN A 43 -1.44 4.11 -4.65
N LEU A 44 -0.73 5.09 -5.25
CA LEU A 44 -1.20 5.76 -6.47
C LEU A 44 -1.42 4.74 -7.59
N SER A 45 -0.45 3.83 -7.78
CA SER A 45 -0.56 2.75 -8.75
C SER A 45 -1.75 1.82 -8.48
N SER A 46 -2.14 1.63 -7.22
CA SER A 46 -3.34 0.86 -6.87
C SER A 46 -4.63 1.60 -7.25
N ILE A 47 -4.69 2.92 -7.05
CA ILE A 47 -5.82 3.74 -7.53
C ILE A 47 -5.91 3.67 -9.06
N PHE A 48 -4.79 3.79 -9.77
CA PHE A 48 -4.74 3.62 -11.22
C PHE A 48 -5.20 2.23 -11.67
N ALA A 49 -4.82 1.16 -10.96
CA ALA A 49 -5.28 -0.18 -11.27
C ALA A 49 -6.79 -0.36 -11.05
N ALA A 50 -7.35 0.29 -10.02
CA ALA A 50 -8.78 0.19 -9.68
C ALA A 50 -9.68 0.98 -10.64
N PHE A 51 -9.23 2.16 -11.08
CA PHE A 51 -10.05 3.10 -11.87
C PHE A 51 -9.60 3.31 -13.32
N GLY A 52 -8.45 2.76 -13.70
CA GLY A 52 -7.82 2.92 -15.01
C GLY A 52 -6.64 3.91 -14.99
N ASN A 53 -5.55 3.53 -15.64
CA ASN A 53 -4.32 4.32 -15.75
C ASN A 53 -4.57 5.67 -16.41
N ASP A 54 -4.13 6.76 -15.76
CA ASP A 54 -4.33 8.15 -16.20
C ASP A 54 -5.76 8.50 -16.63
N SER A 55 -6.75 7.81 -16.07
CA SER A 55 -8.16 8.08 -16.34
C SER A 55 -8.65 9.27 -15.52
N ASP A 56 -9.65 9.99 -16.03
CA ASP A 56 -10.34 11.03 -15.28
C ASP A 56 -10.79 10.51 -13.91
N LYS A 57 -11.34 9.29 -13.85
CA LYS A 57 -11.84 8.71 -12.61
C LYS A 57 -10.75 8.48 -11.56
N SER A 58 -9.58 8.01 -11.99
CA SER A 58 -8.45 7.81 -11.07
C SER A 58 -7.95 9.12 -10.46
N TRP A 59 -7.94 10.19 -11.26
CA TRP A 59 -7.54 11.50 -10.81
C TRP A 59 -8.62 12.19 -9.98
N GLU A 60 -9.90 11.95 -10.26
CA GLU A 60 -11.02 12.41 -9.46
C GLU A 60 -10.92 11.91 -8.00
N VAL A 61 -10.53 10.64 -7.81
CA VAL A 61 -10.28 10.06 -6.48
C VAL A 61 -9.10 10.75 -5.80
N ILE A 62 -7.98 10.92 -6.50
CA ILE A 62 -6.77 11.57 -5.96
C ILE A 62 -7.06 13.03 -5.58
N GLU A 63 -7.73 13.76 -6.46
CA GLU A 63 -8.10 15.16 -6.26
C GLU A 63 -9.10 15.32 -5.12
N GLY A 64 -10.11 14.44 -5.03
CA GLY A 64 -11.05 14.44 -3.93
C GLY A 64 -10.40 14.12 -2.58
N LEU A 65 -9.37 13.25 -2.52
CA LEU A 65 -8.60 13.04 -1.29
C LEU A 65 -7.89 14.33 -0.86
N LEU A 66 -7.26 15.03 -1.81
CA LEU A 66 -6.58 16.30 -1.56
C LEU A 66 -7.57 17.41 -1.13
N GLU A 67 -8.72 17.50 -1.79
CA GLU A 67 -9.80 18.43 -1.42
C GLU A 67 -10.37 18.14 -0.03
N ASN A 68 -10.46 16.86 0.34
CA ASN A 68 -10.82 16.43 1.70
C ASN A 68 -9.68 16.63 2.71
N GLY A 69 -8.61 17.34 2.36
CA GLY A 69 -7.52 17.70 3.26
C GLY A 69 -6.65 16.51 3.67
N MET A 70 -6.47 15.52 2.79
CA MET A 70 -5.52 14.43 3.02
C MET A 70 -4.14 14.98 3.39
N VAL A 71 -3.62 14.55 4.53
CA VAL A 71 -2.30 14.93 5.03
C VAL A 71 -1.23 14.10 4.33
N VAL A 72 -0.22 14.77 3.79
CA VAL A 72 0.94 14.12 3.16
C VAL A 72 2.10 14.05 4.14
N GLY A 73 2.31 12.87 4.70
CA GLY A 73 3.37 12.53 5.65
C GLY A 73 4.70 12.12 5.00
N PRO A 74 5.78 12.06 5.80
CA PRO A 74 7.14 11.86 5.29
C PRO A 74 7.47 10.40 4.98
N SER A 75 6.70 9.43 5.48
CA SER A 75 6.99 8.01 5.29
C SER A 75 5.72 7.17 5.29
N SER A 76 5.77 6.01 4.65
CA SER A 76 4.68 5.03 4.69
C SER A 76 4.40 4.51 6.10
N SER A 77 5.43 4.47 6.95
CA SER A 77 5.30 4.03 8.35
C SER A 77 4.48 5.00 9.20
N THR A 78 4.58 6.29 8.92
CA THR A 78 3.76 7.31 9.58
C THR A 78 2.28 7.08 9.30
N CYS A 79 1.91 6.59 8.11
CA CYS A 79 0.51 6.39 7.76
C CYS A 79 -0.17 5.32 8.63
N PHE A 80 0.42 4.15 8.81
CA PHE A 80 -0.22 3.09 9.61
C PHE A 80 -0.04 3.27 11.12
N LYS A 81 1.08 3.88 11.56
CA LYS A 81 1.29 4.19 12.98
C LYS A 81 0.38 5.32 13.46
N GLY A 82 0.24 6.40 12.69
CA GLY A 82 -0.64 7.51 13.05
C GLY A 82 -2.11 7.07 13.16
N VAL A 83 -2.53 6.06 12.38
CA VAL A 83 -3.86 5.46 12.53
C VAL A 83 -3.98 4.67 13.84
N GLN A 84 -2.99 3.83 14.15
CA GLN A 84 -2.96 3.07 15.42
C GLN A 84 -2.91 3.99 16.64
N GLU A 85 -2.18 5.10 16.54
CA GLU A 85 -2.05 6.12 17.60
C GLU A 85 -3.29 7.03 17.72
N GLY A 86 -4.26 6.89 16.80
CA GLY A 86 -5.51 7.66 16.81
C GLY A 86 -5.38 9.09 16.28
N GLU A 87 -4.28 9.44 15.63
CA GLU A 87 -4.08 10.75 14.99
C GLU A 87 -4.91 10.88 13.70
N TYR A 88 -5.06 9.77 12.96
CA TYR A 88 -5.80 9.70 11.70
C TYR A 88 -6.82 8.56 11.72
N VAL A 89 -7.95 8.74 11.03
CA VAL A 89 -8.94 7.69 10.85
C VAL A 89 -8.45 6.69 9.80
N VAL A 90 -7.89 7.20 8.70
CA VAL A 90 -7.48 6.38 7.56
C VAL A 90 -6.02 6.65 7.21
N GLY A 91 -5.28 5.58 6.99
CA GLY A 91 -3.92 5.60 6.46
C GLY A 91 -3.83 4.74 5.21
N LEU A 92 -3.55 5.37 4.07
CA LEU A 92 -3.25 4.66 2.83
C LEU A 92 -1.86 4.03 2.95
N THR A 93 -1.81 2.70 2.87
CA THR A 93 -0.61 1.91 3.18
C THR A 93 -0.62 0.57 2.45
N TYR A 94 0.41 -0.24 2.65
CA TYR A 94 0.53 -1.61 2.15
C TYR A 94 0.17 -2.64 3.22
N GLU A 95 -0.22 -3.84 2.77
CA GLU A 95 -0.73 -4.95 3.60
C GLU A 95 0.18 -5.28 4.80
N ASP A 96 1.49 -5.41 4.59
CA ASP A 96 2.45 -5.73 5.66
C ASP A 96 2.52 -4.66 6.76
N GLY A 97 2.27 -3.39 6.44
CA GLY A 97 2.26 -2.30 7.43
C GLY A 97 1.14 -2.46 8.45
N ALA A 98 -0.10 -2.67 7.99
CA ALA A 98 -1.25 -2.86 8.88
C ALA A 98 -1.25 -4.24 9.55
N SER A 99 -0.96 -5.30 8.80
CA SER A 99 -0.98 -6.68 9.33
C SER A 99 0.11 -6.93 10.38
N THR A 100 1.27 -6.27 10.29
CA THR A 100 2.30 -6.34 11.33
C THR A 100 1.81 -5.76 12.65
N LEU A 101 1.09 -4.63 12.62
CA LEU A 101 0.53 -4.03 13.83
C LEU A 101 -0.57 -4.91 14.44
N LEU A 102 -1.49 -5.42 13.60
CA LEU A 102 -2.55 -6.33 14.01
C LEU A 102 -1.97 -7.61 14.64
N LYS A 103 -0.97 -8.23 14.00
CA LYS A 103 -0.28 -9.41 14.53
C LYS A 103 0.44 -9.11 15.85
N ALA A 104 0.90 -7.89 16.05
CA ALA A 104 1.49 -7.43 17.31
C ALA A 104 0.46 -7.12 18.41
N GLY A 105 -0.84 -7.26 18.13
CA GLY A 105 -1.92 -7.10 19.09
C GLY A 105 -2.66 -5.77 19.03
N ALA A 106 -2.48 -4.98 17.97
CA ALA A 106 -3.35 -3.81 17.74
C ALA A 106 -4.79 -4.28 17.53
N ASP A 107 -5.72 -3.76 18.33
CA ASP A 107 -7.14 -4.11 18.35
C ASP A 107 -8.05 -2.93 17.92
N ASN A 108 -7.48 -1.74 17.80
CA ASN A 108 -8.17 -0.51 17.41
C ASN A 108 -8.03 -0.15 15.91
N ILE A 109 -7.48 -1.05 15.09
CA ILE A 109 -7.34 -0.86 13.65
C ILE A 109 -7.89 -2.05 12.89
N LYS A 110 -8.25 -1.83 11.62
CA LYS A 110 -8.55 -2.87 10.64
C LYS A 110 -7.83 -2.62 9.32
N MET A 111 -7.56 -3.71 8.61
CA MET A 111 -7.09 -3.67 7.23
C MET A 111 -8.28 -3.72 6.29
N VAL A 112 -8.33 -2.77 5.34
CA VAL A 112 -9.38 -2.68 4.33
C VAL A 112 -8.72 -2.85 2.97
N TYR A 113 -9.19 -3.83 2.20
CA TYR A 113 -8.91 -3.94 0.76
C TYR A 113 -10.04 -3.22 0.03
N PRO A 114 -9.75 -2.21 -0.82
CA PRO A 114 -10.79 -1.43 -1.46
C PRO A 114 -11.74 -2.28 -2.31
N GLU A 115 -13.05 -2.09 -2.17
CA GLU A 115 -14.08 -2.80 -2.94
C GLU A 115 -13.99 -2.55 -4.46
N GLU A 116 -13.42 -1.42 -4.87
CA GLU A 116 -13.15 -1.13 -6.28
C GLU A 116 -12.02 -2.01 -6.84
N GLY A 117 -11.12 -2.47 -5.97
CA GLY A 117 -10.05 -3.40 -6.29
C GLY A 117 -8.75 -3.09 -5.58
N ALA A 118 -8.07 -4.14 -5.12
CA ALA A 118 -6.68 -4.08 -4.67
C ALA A 118 -5.74 -4.58 -5.77
N SER A 119 -4.53 -4.03 -5.84
CA SER A 119 -3.48 -4.56 -6.71
C SER A 119 -2.27 -4.99 -5.89
N ALA A 120 -1.53 -5.96 -6.41
CA ALA A 120 -0.31 -6.46 -5.80
C ALA A 120 0.92 -6.07 -6.64
N TYR A 121 2.08 -6.01 -6.00
CA TYR A 121 3.37 -5.95 -6.67
C TYR A 121 4.35 -6.89 -5.96
N ALA A 122 5.27 -7.46 -6.73
CA ALA A 122 6.34 -8.26 -6.18
C ALA A 122 7.49 -7.35 -5.71
N PHE A 123 8.00 -7.59 -4.50
CA PHE A 123 9.29 -7.04 -4.11
C PHE A 123 10.39 -7.66 -4.99
N ALA A 124 11.28 -6.82 -5.49
CA ALA A 124 12.41 -7.24 -6.29
C ALA A 124 13.71 -7.21 -5.47
N VAL A 125 14.63 -8.12 -5.81
CA VAL A 125 16.01 -8.12 -5.32
C VAL A 125 16.94 -8.14 -6.53
N SER A 126 18.01 -7.34 -6.48
CA SER A 126 18.96 -7.19 -7.57
C SER A 126 20.39 -7.21 -7.04
N ILE A 127 21.32 -7.74 -7.83
CA ILE A 127 22.76 -7.66 -7.54
C ILE A 127 23.29 -6.34 -8.08
N VAL A 128 24.03 -5.60 -7.24
CA VAL A 128 24.72 -4.37 -7.67
C VAL A 128 25.81 -4.75 -8.68
N LYS A 129 25.91 -3.97 -9.76
CA LYS A 129 26.98 -4.15 -10.74
C LYS A 129 28.34 -4.09 -10.05
N ASP A 130 29.22 -5.04 -10.38
CA ASP A 130 30.58 -5.14 -9.82
C ASP A 130 30.62 -5.39 -8.30
N ALA A 131 29.58 -6.04 -7.74
CA ALA A 131 29.56 -6.43 -6.33
C ALA A 131 30.84 -7.21 -5.93
N PRO A 132 31.49 -6.87 -4.80
CA PRO A 132 32.80 -7.41 -4.43
C PRO A 132 32.76 -8.92 -4.14
N ASN A 133 31.57 -9.47 -3.86
CA ASN A 133 31.34 -10.90 -3.61
C ASN A 133 30.22 -11.42 -4.52
N MET A 134 30.47 -11.42 -5.84
CA MET A 134 29.46 -11.76 -6.85
C MET A 134 28.84 -13.15 -6.64
N ASP A 135 29.63 -14.16 -6.30
CA ASP A 135 29.14 -15.53 -6.12
C ASP A 135 28.24 -15.66 -4.88
N ALA A 136 28.61 -15.01 -3.77
CA ALA A 136 27.78 -14.96 -2.57
C ALA A 136 26.47 -14.19 -2.81
N ALA A 137 26.52 -13.10 -3.60
CA ALA A 137 25.32 -12.34 -3.95
C ALA A 137 24.35 -13.17 -4.81
N LYS A 138 24.84 -13.96 -5.77
CA LYS A 138 24.03 -14.88 -6.56
C LYS A 138 23.39 -15.95 -5.68
N ALA A 139 24.19 -16.62 -4.83
CA ALA A 139 23.68 -17.63 -3.91
C ALA A 139 22.59 -17.07 -2.98
N MET A 140 22.73 -15.83 -2.52
CA MET A 140 21.71 -15.17 -1.70
C MET A 140 20.41 -14.93 -2.48
N ILE A 141 20.49 -14.47 -3.74
CA ILE A 141 19.29 -14.28 -4.57
C ILE A 141 18.61 -15.62 -4.85
N ASP A 142 19.38 -16.66 -5.18
CA ASP A 142 18.83 -18.00 -5.42
C ASP A 142 18.07 -18.49 -4.18
N TYR A 143 18.62 -18.30 -2.98
CA TYR A 143 17.94 -18.64 -1.73
C TYR A 143 16.67 -17.79 -1.52
N LEU A 144 16.73 -16.47 -1.71
CA LEU A 144 15.57 -15.57 -1.54
C LEU A 144 14.42 -15.88 -2.52
N GLN A 145 14.72 -16.44 -3.70
CA GLN A 145 13.73 -16.84 -4.70
C GLN A 145 13.27 -18.30 -4.56
N SER A 146 14.03 -19.12 -3.83
CA SER A 146 13.69 -20.53 -3.60
C SER A 146 12.41 -20.71 -2.76
N ALA A 147 11.75 -21.86 -2.96
CA ALA A 147 10.62 -22.26 -2.13
C ALA A 147 11.03 -22.36 -0.66
N GLU A 148 12.24 -22.83 -0.37
CA GLU A 148 12.79 -22.94 0.98
C GLU A 148 12.90 -21.57 1.66
N GLY A 149 13.60 -20.62 1.03
CA GLY A 149 13.83 -19.28 1.60
C GLY A 149 12.54 -18.49 1.75
N GLN A 150 11.63 -18.58 0.76
CA GLN A 150 10.32 -17.94 0.87
C GLN A 150 9.43 -18.62 1.93
N SER A 151 9.47 -19.96 2.07
CA SER A 151 8.76 -20.67 3.15
C SER A 151 9.31 -20.31 4.53
N PHE A 152 10.63 -20.23 4.68
CA PHE A 152 11.26 -19.77 5.93
C PHE A 152 10.74 -18.37 6.29
N ARG A 153 10.81 -17.44 5.34
CA ARG A 153 10.36 -16.06 5.58
C ARG A 153 8.87 -16.00 5.87
N ALA A 154 8.03 -16.75 5.15
CA ALA A 154 6.59 -16.81 5.34
C ALA A 154 6.22 -17.18 6.77
N ASN A 155 6.82 -18.26 7.27
CA ASN A 155 6.54 -18.76 8.60
C ASN A 155 7.22 -17.93 9.71
N TYR A 156 8.26 -17.16 9.37
CA TYR A 156 8.90 -16.23 10.32
C TYR A 156 8.07 -14.96 10.52
N VAL A 157 7.62 -14.29 9.44
CA VAL A 157 6.88 -13.02 9.55
C VAL A 157 5.36 -13.19 9.58
N GLY A 158 4.78 -14.09 8.79
CA GLY A 158 3.34 -14.35 8.70
C GLY A 158 2.48 -13.20 8.15
N THR A 159 3.07 -12.09 7.70
CA THR A 159 2.39 -10.84 7.31
C THR A 159 2.60 -10.43 5.85
N VAL A 160 3.25 -11.29 5.05
CA VAL A 160 3.56 -11.01 3.64
C VAL A 160 3.18 -12.17 2.73
N ARG A 161 2.84 -11.86 1.48
CA ARG A 161 2.57 -12.84 0.41
C ARG A 161 3.82 -13.13 -0.41
N PHE A 162 3.92 -14.33 -0.95
CA PHE A 162 5.12 -14.84 -1.64
C PHE A 162 4.83 -15.19 -3.10
N THR A 163 5.85 -15.07 -3.95
CA THR A 163 5.73 -15.22 -5.41
C THR A 163 6.02 -16.62 -5.91
N ASN A 164 6.75 -17.42 -5.13
CA ASN A 164 7.05 -18.79 -5.49
C ASN A 164 5.84 -19.68 -5.17
N LYS A 165 5.30 -20.35 -6.19
CA LYS A 165 4.10 -21.20 -6.10
C LYS A 165 4.26 -22.41 -5.19
N ASP A 166 5.50 -22.83 -4.92
CA ASP A 166 5.82 -24.02 -4.13
C ASP A 166 6.11 -23.67 -2.66
N VAL A 167 5.79 -22.44 -2.23
CA VAL A 167 5.94 -22.00 -0.84
C VAL A 167 4.98 -22.73 0.08
N VAL A 168 5.51 -23.16 1.23
CA VAL A 168 4.75 -23.79 2.31
C VAL A 168 4.52 -22.78 3.41
N VAL A 169 3.27 -22.30 3.53
CA VAL A 169 2.83 -21.43 4.62
C VAL A 169 2.07 -22.26 5.64
N LYS A 170 2.56 -22.33 6.88
CA LYS A 170 1.91 -23.06 7.98
C LYS A 170 0.88 -22.21 8.70
N ASP A 171 1.20 -20.93 8.90
CA ASP A 171 0.35 -19.96 9.57
C ASP A 171 0.49 -18.59 8.89
N SER A 172 -0.62 -18.10 8.36
CA SER A 172 -0.72 -16.79 7.71
C SER A 172 -1.67 -15.93 8.52
N PHE A 173 -1.22 -14.74 8.91
CA PHE A 173 -2.09 -13.75 9.52
C PHE A 173 -2.98 -13.05 8.47
N LEU A 174 -2.60 -13.14 7.20
CA LEU A 174 -3.32 -12.50 6.11
C LEU A 174 -4.52 -13.34 5.68
N PRO A 175 -5.64 -12.69 5.26
CA PRO A 175 -6.77 -13.39 4.68
C PRO A 175 -6.40 -14.08 3.36
N SER A 176 -7.24 -15.02 2.94
CA SER A 176 -7.05 -15.70 1.66
C SER A 176 -7.02 -14.69 0.52
N GLY A 177 -6.19 -14.93 -0.48
CA GLY A 177 -6.21 -14.13 -1.70
C GLY A 177 -7.56 -14.19 -2.42
N GLU A 178 -8.34 -15.25 -2.22
CA GLU A 178 -9.68 -15.41 -2.81
C GLU A 178 -10.73 -14.46 -2.21
N GLU A 179 -10.48 -13.94 -1.01
CA GLU A 179 -11.36 -12.97 -0.34
C GLU A 179 -11.11 -11.54 -0.83
N ILE A 180 -10.06 -11.33 -1.64
CA ILE A 180 -9.64 -10.01 -2.12
C ILE A 180 -10.05 -9.84 -3.58
N ARG A 181 -10.71 -8.73 -3.89
CA ARG A 181 -10.95 -8.32 -5.27
C ARG A 181 -9.65 -7.80 -5.88
N TRP A 182 -8.97 -8.64 -6.65
CA TRP A 182 -7.76 -8.24 -7.36
C TRP A 182 -8.07 -7.52 -8.67
N VAL A 183 -7.33 -6.43 -8.92
CA VAL A 183 -7.30 -5.73 -10.21
C VAL A 183 -5.90 -5.81 -10.82
N ALA A 184 -5.86 -5.93 -12.15
CA ALA A 184 -4.62 -6.04 -12.89
C ALA A 184 -3.83 -4.73 -12.84
N ARG A 185 -2.51 -4.85 -12.65
CA ARG A 185 -1.59 -3.72 -12.62
C ARG A 185 -0.71 -3.77 -13.86
N ASP A 186 -0.78 -2.75 -14.70
CA ASP A 186 0.09 -2.62 -15.87
C ASP A 186 1.46 -2.04 -15.46
N ILE A 187 2.39 -2.95 -15.16
CA ILE A 187 3.72 -2.59 -14.66
C ILE A 187 4.54 -1.82 -15.72
N ASP A 188 4.46 -2.23 -16.99
CA ASP A 188 5.22 -1.59 -18.07
C ASP A 188 4.75 -0.16 -18.31
N TRP A 189 3.43 0.06 -18.29
CA TRP A 189 2.87 1.41 -18.37
C TRP A 189 3.31 2.26 -17.17
N LEU A 190 3.25 1.72 -15.94
CA LEU A 190 3.66 2.44 -14.74
C LEU A 190 5.15 2.83 -14.78
N ILE A 191 6.04 1.95 -15.26
CA ILE A 191 7.46 2.26 -15.43
C ILE A 191 7.64 3.39 -16.44
N LYS A 192 6.99 3.29 -17.61
CA LYS A 192 7.12 4.26 -18.70
C LYS A 192 6.59 5.65 -18.34
N ASN A 193 5.53 5.73 -17.53
CA ASN A 193 4.82 6.97 -17.25
C ASN A 193 5.03 7.52 -15.83
N LYS A 194 5.91 6.91 -15.02
CA LYS A 194 6.10 7.29 -13.61
C LYS A 194 6.36 8.79 -13.43
N GLU A 195 7.27 9.34 -14.23
CA GLU A 195 7.67 10.75 -14.15
C GLU A 195 6.48 11.68 -14.39
N SER A 196 5.74 11.51 -15.49
CA SER A 196 4.58 12.34 -15.81
C SER A 196 3.45 12.20 -14.79
N MET A 197 3.25 11.01 -14.21
CA MET A 197 2.26 10.82 -13.15
C MET A 197 2.65 11.53 -11.85
N LEU A 198 3.94 11.54 -11.50
CA LEU A 198 4.44 12.28 -10.33
C LEU A 198 4.41 13.80 -10.53
N GLU A 199 4.63 14.29 -11.75
CA GLU A 199 4.44 15.70 -12.11
C GLU A 199 2.98 16.13 -11.93
N LYS A 200 2.04 15.33 -12.44
CA LYS A 200 0.59 15.60 -12.30
C LYS A 200 0.14 15.54 -10.84
N TRP A 201 0.63 14.56 -10.07
CA TRP A 201 0.46 14.53 -8.62
C TRP A 201 0.97 15.82 -7.95
N THR A 202 2.19 16.25 -8.27
CA THR A 202 2.81 17.44 -7.68
C THR A 202 2.01 18.70 -7.99
N ALA A 203 1.53 18.83 -9.23
CA ALA A 203 0.67 19.95 -9.64
C ALA A 203 -0.66 19.98 -8.85
N LEU A 204 -1.31 18.82 -8.68
CA LEU A 204 -2.53 18.70 -7.87
C LEU A 204 -2.25 19.00 -6.40
N TYR A 205 -1.19 18.44 -5.82
CA TYR A 205 -0.83 18.70 -4.42
C TYR A 205 -0.64 20.19 -4.17
N ASN A 206 0.11 20.89 -5.03
CA ASN A 206 0.33 22.34 -4.94
C ASN A 206 -0.96 23.14 -5.11
N LYS A 207 -1.92 22.70 -5.94
CA LYS A 207 -3.21 23.37 -6.11
C LYS A 207 -4.03 23.40 -4.80
N TYR A 208 -3.96 22.34 -3.99
CA TYR A 208 -4.77 22.20 -2.77
C TYR A 208 -4.03 22.56 -1.49
N ASN A 209 -2.69 22.63 -1.52
CA ASN A 209 -1.85 22.83 -0.31
C ASN A 209 -0.83 23.97 -0.45
N GLY A 210 -0.72 24.61 -1.61
CA GLY A 210 0.11 25.80 -1.86
C GLY A 210 -0.70 27.08 -1.76
#